data_AF-W1YUI8-F1
#
_entry.id   AF-W1YUI8-F1
#
_cell.length_a   1.000
_cell.length_b   1.000
_cell.length_c   1.000
_cell.angle_alpha   90.00
_cell.angle_beta   90.00
_cell.angle_gamma   90.00
#
_symmetry.space_group_name_H-M   'P 1'
#
loop_
_entity.id
_entity.type
_entity.pdbx_description
1 polymer ?
#
loop_
_entity_poly.entity_id
_entity_poly.type
_entity_poly.pdbx_seq_one_letter_code
_entity_poly.pdbx_strand_id
1 'polypeptide(L)'
;NNGTMGDKNASITGSWTFTEANKYQVVYNWGKDAPAGKELPKNSDSYYAGDHYTVDTTYKKNDTVKGEKDGKKGMWTFSGWTDLNNGTMGDKNASITGSWTFTEANKYQVVYN
;
A
#
# COMPACT_ATOMS: atom_id res chain seq x y z
N ASN A 1 46.00 31.39 43.52
CA ASN A 1 46.36 31.32 42.09
C ASN A 1 45.23 31.88 41.26
N ASN A 2 45.41 33.11 40.80
CA ASN A 2 44.54 33.82 39.87
C ASN A 2 44.86 33.32 38.46
N GLY A 3 43.98 32.50 37.87
CA GLY A 3 44.21 31.90 36.55
C GLY A 3 43.95 32.90 35.43
N THR A 4 45.01 33.45 34.84
CA THR A 4 44.96 34.18 33.57
C THR A 4 44.46 33.28 32.45
N MET A 5 43.33 33.65 31.84
CA MET A 5 42.82 33.04 30.62
C MET A 5 43.56 33.68 29.43
N GLY A 6 44.43 32.91 28.77
CA GLY A 6 45.18 33.40 27.61
C GLY A 6 44.27 33.60 26.39
N ASP A 7 44.62 34.57 25.54
CA ASP A 7 43.94 34.98 24.30
C ASP A 7 43.91 33.89 23.21
N LYS A 8 43.29 32.75 23.49
CA LYS A 8 43.06 31.68 22.51
C LYS A 8 41.58 31.43 22.38
N ASN A 9 41.06 31.77 21.21
CA ASN A 9 39.72 31.39 20.79
C ASN A 9 39.62 29.87 20.86
N ALA A 10 38.78 29.35 21.77
CA ALA A 10 38.47 27.94 21.84
C ALA A 10 37.46 27.62 20.73
N SER A 11 37.93 27.10 19.60
CA SER A 11 37.05 26.56 18.57
C SER A 11 36.60 25.17 18.98
N ILE A 12 35.34 25.05 19.42
CA ILE A 12 34.65 23.77 19.52
C ILE A 12 34.10 23.47 18.12
N THR A 13 34.80 22.63 17.37
CA THR A 13 34.28 22.12 16.10
C THR A 13 33.56 20.80 16.36
N GLY A 14 32.24 20.82 16.35
CA GLY A 14 31.43 19.60 16.26
C GLY A 14 31.30 19.19 14.80
N SER A 15 31.67 17.95 14.47
CA SER A 15 31.38 17.37 13.15
C SER A 15 30.03 16.65 13.24
N TRP A 16 29.05 17.10 12.44
CA TRP A 16 27.80 16.39 12.26
C TRP A 16 27.94 15.42 11.09
N THR A 17 27.64 14.14 11.31
CA THR A 17 27.53 13.13 10.25
C THR A 17 26.06 12.93 9.91
N PHE A 18 25.69 13.09 8.63
CA PHE A 18 24.37 12.75 8.13
C PHE A 18 24.35 11.32 7.62
N THR A 19 23.44 10.51 8.14
CA THR A 19 23.15 9.17 7.63
C THR A 19 21.76 9.20 7.03
N GLU A 20 21.63 8.87 5.74
CA GLU A 20 20.33 8.80 5.09
C GLU A 20 19.47 7.69 5.73
N ALA A 21 18.22 8.00 6.06
CA ALA A 21 17.28 7.03 6.60
C ALA A 21 16.86 6.00 5.53
N ASN A 22 16.42 4.83 5.99
CA ASN A 22 15.87 3.80 5.11
C ASN A 22 14.60 4.31 4.41
N LYS A 23 14.43 3.90 3.15
CA LYS A 23 13.23 4.16 2.35
C LYS A 23 12.40 2.89 2.25
N TYR A 24 11.10 3.08 2.25
CA TYR A 24 10.08 2.04 2.22
C TYR A 24 9.05 2.33 1.13
N GLN A 25 8.33 1.28 0.73
CA GLN A 25 7.35 1.34 -0.34
C GLN A 25 6.00 0.81 0.10
N VAL A 26 4.95 1.22 -0.61
CA VAL A 26 3.60 0.68 -0.47
C VAL A 26 3.40 -0.39 -1.53
N VAL A 27 3.09 -1.61 -1.09
CA VAL A 27 2.88 -2.77 -1.96
C VAL A 27 1.44 -3.23 -1.85
N TYR A 28 0.77 -3.41 -2.99
CA TYR A 28 -0.60 -3.91 -3.05
C TYR A 28 -0.64 -5.41 -3.32
N ASN A 29 -1.57 -6.11 -2.68
CA ASN A 29 -1.80 -7.53 -2.92
C ASN A 29 -3.27 -7.91 -2.74
N TRP A 30 -3.94 -8.31 -3.82
CA TRP A 30 -5.33 -8.77 -3.81
C TRP A 30 -5.51 -10.29 -3.62
N GLY A 31 -4.44 -11.00 -3.25
CA GLY A 31 -4.44 -12.43 -3.02
C GLY A 31 -4.29 -13.26 -4.29
N LYS A 32 -4.91 -14.44 -4.30
CA LYS A 32 -4.72 -15.49 -5.31
C LYS A 32 -5.64 -15.37 -6.53
N ASP A 33 -6.75 -14.67 -6.39
CA ASP A 33 -7.84 -14.63 -7.37
C ASP A 33 -8.22 -13.18 -7.67
N ALA A 34 -8.25 -12.82 -8.95
CA ALA A 34 -8.72 -11.52 -9.42
C ALA A 34 -9.39 -11.66 -10.80
N PRO A 35 -10.33 -10.76 -11.15
CA PRO A 35 -10.90 -10.70 -12.49
C PRO A 35 -9.83 -10.48 -13.56
N ALA A 36 -9.94 -11.19 -14.68
CA ALA A 36 -9.00 -11.07 -15.79
C ALA A 36 -8.94 -9.62 -16.34
N GLY A 37 -7.75 -9.16 -16.71
CA GLY A 37 -7.53 -7.81 -17.25
C GLY A 37 -7.52 -6.69 -16.21
N LYS A 38 -7.61 -7.01 -14.92
CA LYS A 38 -7.34 -6.03 -13.85
C LYS A 38 -5.88 -6.14 -13.40
N GLU A 39 -5.25 -4.99 -13.18
CA GLU A 39 -3.91 -4.89 -12.57
C GLU A 39 -3.94 -4.27 -11.17
N LEU A 40 -2.96 -4.66 -10.35
CA LEU A 40 -2.73 -4.06 -9.04
C LEU A 40 -2.37 -2.59 -9.21
N PRO A 41 -2.86 -1.72 -8.32
CA PRO A 41 -2.31 -0.37 -8.22
C PRO A 41 -0.80 -0.44 -7.99
N LYS A 42 -0.06 0.36 -8.74
CA LYS A 42 1.39 0.50 -8.58
C LYS A 42 1.65 1.83 -7.87
N ASN A 43 2.36 1.77 -6.76
CA ASN A 43 2.92 2.94 -6.12
C ASN A 43 4.43 2.95 -6.36
N SER A 44 4.90 3.97 -7.07
CA SER A 44 6.32 4.14 -7.42
C SER A 44 7.07 5.05 -6.44
N ASP A 45 6.36 5.63 -5.48
CA ASP A 45 6.93 6.55 -4.49
C ASP A 45 7.76 5.79 -3.45
N SER A 46 8.67 6.53 -2.82
CA SER A 46 9.50 6.05 -1.73
C SER A 46 9.27 6.93 -0.51
N TYR A 47 9.06 6.30 0.64
CA TYR A 47 8.65 6.94 1.88
C TYR A 47 9.68 6.67 2.97
N TYR A 48 9.90 7.63 3.86
CA TYR A 48 10.60 7.41 5.12
C TYR A 48 9.62 6.96 6.20
N ALA A 49 10.12 6.39 7.29
CA ALA A 49 9.28 6.07 8.44
C ALA A 49 8.61 7.35 8.99
N GLY A 50 7.30 7.28 9.21
CA GLY A 50 6.47 8.42 9.63
C GLY A 50 5.82 9.20 8.48
N ASP A 51 6.25 9.00 7.23
CA ASP A 51 5.62 9.66 6.09
C ASP A 51 4.19 9.15 5.86
N HIS A 52 3.31 10.03 5.38
CA HIS A 52 1.95 9.64 5.00
C HIS A 52 1.87 9.20 3.54
N TYR A 53 1.06 8.17 3.29
CA TYR A 53 0.72 7.70 1.94
C TYR A 53 -0.79 7.54 1.78
N THR A 54 -1.25 7.64 0.54
CA THR A 54 -2.64 7.43 0.18
C THR A 54 -2.87 6.03 -0.35
N VAL A 55 -3.91 5.37 0.14
CA VAL A 55 -4.38 4.08 -0.38
C VAL A 55 -5.06 4.31 -1.74
N ASP A 56 -4.88 3.38 -2.67
CA ASP A 56 -5.54 3.38 -3.97
C ASP A 56 -7.07 3.55 -3.82
N THR A 57 -7.62 4.44 -4.64
CA THR A 57 -9.06 4.71 -4.69
C THR A 57 -9.73 4.19 -5.96
N THR A 58 -8.96 3.56 -6.86
CA THR A 58 -9.44 3.00 -8.13
C THR A 58 -10.40 1.85 -7.88
N TYR A 59 -10.08 0.99 -6.92
CA TYR A 59 -10.95 -0.11 -6.49
C TYR A 59 -11.55 0.20 -5.11
N LYS A 60 -12.87 0.33 -5.06
CA LYS A 60 -13.61 0.62 -3.84
C LYS A 60 -14.24 -0.65 -3.27
N LYS A 61 -14.48 -0.62 -1.96
CA LYS A 61 -15.22 -1.68 -1.29
C LYS A 61 -16.58 -1.90 -1.94
N ASN A 62 -16.93 -3.16 -2.17
CA ASN A 62 -18.12 -3.62 -2.88
C ASN A 62 -18.15 -3.29 -4.38
N ASP A 63 -17.03 -2.89 -4.99
CA ASP A 63 -16.97 -2.77 -6.44
C ASP A 63 -17.24 -4.12 -7.09
N THR A 64 -18.14 -4.11 -8.08
CA THR A 64 -18.52 -5.31 -8.81
C THR A 64 -18.09 -5.24 -10.26
N VAL A 65 -17.56 -6.33 -10.79
CA VAL A 65 -17.21 -6.45 -12.21
C VAL A 65 -17.68 -7.79 -12.76
N LYS A 66 -18.27 -7.77 -13.96
CA LYS A 66 -18.62 -9.01 -14.68
C LYS A 66 -17.34 -9.67 -15.17
N GLY A 67 -17.26 -10.98 -15.04
CA GLY A 67 -16.11 -11.73 -15.51
C GLY A 67 -16.39 -13.21 -15.54
N GLU A 68 -15.34 -13.96 -15.85
CA GLU A 68 -15.37 -15.41 -15.86
C GLU A 68 -14.32 -15.95 -14.90
N LYS A 69 -14.65 -17.07 -14.25
CA LYS A 69 -13.71 -17.86 -13.44
C LYS A 69 -13.92 -19.32 -13.77
N ASP A 70 -12.86 -20.03 -14.14
CA ASP A 70 -12.91 -21.47 -14.44
C ASP A 70 -13.99 -21.84 -15.47
N GLY A 71 -14.19 -21.00 -16.51
CA GLY A 71 -15.19 -21.21 -17.56
C GLY A 71 -16.64 -20.87 -17.15
N LYS A 72 -16.86 -20.36 -15.94
CA LYS A 72 -18.17 -19.92 -15.44
C LYS A 72 -18.31 -18.42 -15.54
N LYS A 73 -19.44 -17.96 -16.07
CA LYS A 73 -19.81 -16.54 -16.08
C LYS A 73 -20.36 -16.13 -14.72
N GLY A 74 -19.95 -14.97 -14.24
CA GLY A 74 -20.40 -14.47 -12.95
C GLY A 74 -19.99 -13.02 -12.69
N MET A 75 -20.03 -12.66 -11.42
CA MET A 75 -19.71 -11.33 -10.94
C MET A 75 -18.64 -11.43 -9.85
N TRP A 76 -17.57 -10.67 -10.01
CA TRP A 76 -16.54 -10.48 -9.01
C TRP A 76 -16.92 -9.29 -8.13
N THR A 77 -16.76 -9.42 -6.81
CA THR A 77 -16.99 -8.35 -5.82
C THR A 77 -15.71 -8.10 -5.04
N PHE A 78 -15.27 -6.85 -4.97
CA PHE A 78 -14.07 -6.46 -4.23
C PHE A 78 -14.40 -6.20 -2.75
N SER A 79 -13.63 -6.79 -1.84
CA SER A 79 -13.79 -6.58 -0.39
C SER A 79 -13.41 -5.18 0.07
N GLY A 80 -12.68 -4.43 -0.76
CA GLY A 80 -11.97 -3.22 -0.37
C GLY A 80 -10.54 -3.49 0.05
N TRP A 81 -9.77 -2.40 0.17
CA TRP A 81 -8.39 -2.42 0.66
C TRP A 81 -8.35 -2.45 2.19
N THR A 82 -7.42 -3.23 2.72
CA THR A 82 -7.07 -3.36 4.14
C THR A 82 -5.65 -2.85 4.30
N ASP A 83 -5.52 -1.74 5.02
CA ASP A 83 -4.23 -1.12 5.35
C ASP A 83 -3.96 -1.27 6.85
N LEU A 84 -2.88 -1.95 7.20
CA LEU A 84 -2.49 -2.17 8.60
C LEU A 84 -1.81 -0.95 9.22
N ASN A 85 -1.19 -0.09 8.42
CA ASN A 85 -0.50 1.09 8.94
C ASN A 85 -1.35 2.37 8.82
N ASN A 86 -2.60 2.25 8.35
CA ASN A 86 -3.60 3.32 8.30
C ASN A 86 -3.09 4.62 7.64
N GLY A 87 -2.38 4.49 6.51
CA GLY A 87 -1.87 5.61 5.72
C GLY A 87 -0.57 6.23 6.26
N THR A 88 0.11 5.58 7.20
CA THR A 88 1.40 6.06 7.76
C THR A 88 2.48 5.01 7.55
N MET A 89 3.64 5.40 7.03
CA MET A 89 4.73 4.48 6.79
C MET A 89 5.41 4.09 8.10
N GLY A 90 5.58 2.79 8.33
CA GLY A 90 6.35 2.27 9.46
C GLY A 90 7.81 2.04 9.13
N ASP A 91 8.50 1.25 9.95
CA ASP A 91 9.92 0.89 9.75
C ASP A 91 10.13 -0.24 8.72
N LYS A 92 9.12 -0.49 7.89
CA LYS A 92 9.08 -1.52 6.84
C LYS A 92 8.06 -1.14 5.77
N ASN A 93 8.17 -1.78 4.61
CA ASN A 93 7.21 -1.63 3.53
C ASN A 93 5.76 -1.84 4.02
N ALA A 94 4.87 -0.94 3.62
CA ALA A 94 3.45 -1.07 3.88
C ALA A 94 2.85 -2.09 2.91
N SER A 95 2.11 -3.06 3.45
CA SER A 95 1.40 -4.06 2.64
C SER A 95 -0.09 -3.79 2.73
N ILE A 96 -0.69 -3.36 1.62
CA ILE A 96 -2.12 -3.12 1.51
C ILE A 96 -2.74 -4.32 0.83
N THR A 97 -3.63 -5.00 1.54
CA THR A 97 -4.25 -6.23 1.05
C THR A 97 -5.69 -6.03 0.64
N GLY A 98 -6.12 -6.68 -0.44
CA GLY A 98 -7.50 -6.69 -0.92
C GLY A 98 -7.90 -8.12 -1.28
N SER A 99 -9.16 -8.34 -1.63
CA SER A 99 -9.60 -9.65 -2.12
C SER A 99 -10.80 -9.51 -3.04
N TRP A 100 -10.82 -10.33 -4.09
CA TRP A 100 -11.96 -10.47 -4.98
C TRP A 100 -12.70 -11.77 -4.69
N THR A 101 -14.02 -11.68 -4.57
CA THR A 101 -14.92 -12.84 -4.40
C THR A 101 -15.74 -13.03 -5.67
N PHE A 102 -15.70 -14.24 -6.26
CA PHE A 102 -16.49 -14.58 -7.44
C PHE A 102 -17.83 -15.22 -7.06
N THR A 103 -18.91 -14.72 -7.64
CA THR A 103 -20.26 -15.31 -7.56
C THR A 103 -20.70 -15.71 -8.96
N GLU A 104 -20.93 -17.01 -9.17
CA GLU A 104 -21.45 -17.54 -10.44
C GLU A 104 -22.84 -16.97 -10.73
N ALA A 105 -23.10 -16.59 -11.98
CA ALA A 105 -24.42 -16.10 -12.39
C ALA A 105 -25.42 -17.27 -12.50
N ASN A 106 -26.64 -17.07 -12.01
CA ASN A 106 -27.71 -18.05 -12.17
C ASN A 106 -28.01 -18.26 -13.66
N LYS A 107 -28.04 -19.53 -14.09
CA LYS A 107 -28.54 -19.92 -15.41
C LYS A 107 -30.06 -19.96 -15.36
N TYR A 108 -30.73 -18.94 -15.87
CA TYR A 108 -32.17 -19.02 -16.07
C TYR A 108 -32.45 -19.94 -17.26
N GLN A 109 -33.16 -21.05 -17.01
CA GLN A 109 -33.78 -21.83 -18.06
C GLN A 109 -35.18 -21.27 -18.30
N VAL A 110 -35.44 -20.78 -19.50
CA VAL A 110 -36.80 -20.41 -19.91
C VAL A 110 -37.53 -21.72 -20.24
N VAL A 111 -38.52 -22.10 -19.43
CA VAL A 111 -39.45 -23.19 -19.74
C VAL A 111 -40.65 -22.58 -20.46
N TYR A 112 -40.91 -23.00 -21.70
CA TYR A 112 -42.20 -22.74 -22.36
C TYR A 112 -43.16 -23.87 -21.96
N ASN A 113 -44.31 -23.49 -21.39
CA ASN A 113 -45.46 -24.38 -21.16
C ASN A 113 -46.38 -24.40 -22.38
#